data_AF-A0A968L7U0-F1
#
_entry.id   AF-A0A968L7U0-F1
#
_cell.length_a   1.000
_cell.length_b   1.000
_cell.length_c   1.000
_cell.angle_alpha   90.00
_cell.angle_beta   90.00
_cell.angle_gamma   90.00
#
_symmetry.space_group_name_H-M   'P 1'
#
loop_
_entity.id
_entity.type
_entity.pdbx_description
1 polymer ?
#
loop_
_entity_poly.entity_id
_entity_poly.type
_entity_poly.pdbx_seq_one_letter_code
_entity_poly.pdbx_strand_id
1 'polypeptide(L)'
;MPQWACLVRLLFETSIENSSPSGGYLMFETQYNDEMEAEVKRLEAEKAVQEARSMSIGFVGLGIMGSAMAANLQKAGYRLTVWNRAADRCNQLRANGALVASSPKAVAESCDLVISMLADPAAVLSVRDGADGIIAGLK
;
A
#
# COMPACT_ATOMS: atom_id res chain seq x y z
N MET A 1 -4.37 -29.70 6.26
CA MET A 1 -3.14 -29.52 5.46
C MET A 1 -3.56 -29.47 4.01
N PRO A 2 -3.14 -28.46 3.22
CA PRO A 2 -3.65 -28.28 1.88
C PRO A 2 -3.03 -29.32 0.92
N GLN A 3 -3.87 -29.86 0.05
CA GLN A 3 -3.70 -31.11 -0.70
C GLN A 3 -2.59 -31.05 -1.77
N TRP A 4 -2.04 -29.86 -2.04
CA TRP A 4 -1.02 -29.62 -3.05
C TRP A 4 0.39 -30.06 -2.63
N ALA A 5 0.68 -30.11 -1.33
CA ALA A 5 2.01 -30.49 -0.83
C ALA A 5 2.35 -31.98 -1.05
N CYS A 6 1.34 -32.85 -1.23
CA CYS A 6 1.56 -34.27 -1.55
C CYS A 6 1.92 -34.51 -3.03
N LEU A 7 1.54 -33.61 -3.95
CA LEU A 7 1.71 -33.85 -5.39
C LEU A 7 3.14 -33.58 -5.85
N VAL A 8 3.82 -32.59 -5.25
CA VAL A 8 5.19 -32.21 -5.63
C VAL A 8 6.22 -33.30 -5.28
N ARG A 9 5.95 -34.12 -4.24
CA ARG A 9 6.83 -35.22 -3.87
C ARG A 9 6.66 -36.47 -4.75
N LEU A 10 5.45 -36.73 -5.23
CA LEU A 10 5.16 -37.90 -6.07
C LEU A 10 5.70 -37.77 -7.50
N LEU A 11 5.83 -36.55 -8.03
CA LEU A 11 6.33 -36.34 -9.39
C LEU A 11 7.87 -36.35 -9.50
N PHE A 12 8.59 -36.09 -8.40
CA PHE A 12 10.06 -36.12 -8.40
C PHE A 12 10.63 -37.55 -8.28
N GLU A 13 9.88 -38.48 -7.69
CA GLU A 13 10.32 -39.88 -7.49
C GLU A 13 10.00 -40.81 -8.68
N THR A 14 9.21 -40.39 -9.67
CA THR A 14 8.85 -41.24 -10.82
C THR A 14 9.80 -41.14 -12.02
N SER A 15 10.81 -40.26 -11.98
CA SER A 15 11.68 -39.98 -13.14
C SER A 15 13.11 -40.51 -13.06
N ILE A 16 13.47 -41.31 -12.04
CA ILE A 16 14.86 -41.83 -11.92
C ILE A 16 15.07 -43.19 -12.63
N GLU A 17 14.02 -43.86 -13.10
CA GLU A 17 14.16 -45.17 -13.76
C GLU A 17 13.64 -45.17 -15.21
N ASN A 18 14.40 -44.59 -16.16
CA ASN A 18 14.59 -45.27 -17.43
C ASN A 18 15.80 -44.77 -18.24
N SER A 19 16.54 -45.72 -18.76
CA SER A 19 17.90 -45.67 -19.30
C SER A 19 17.99 -45.32 -20.80
N SER A 20 18.93 -44.42 -21.17
CA SER A 20 19.91 -44.51 -22.30
C SER A 20 20.14 -43.19 -23.07
N PRO A 21 21.34 -42.99 -23.68
CA PRO A 21 21.82 -41.69 -24.12
C PRO A 21 21.69 -41.51 -25.65
N SER A 22 20.72 -40.73 -26.10
CA SER A 22 20.76 -40.11 -27.43
C SER A 22 20.02 -38.79 -27.36
N GLY A 23 20.81 -37.71 -27.37
CA GLY A 23 20.43 -36.36 -27.01
C GLY A 23 19.21 -35.81 -27.76
N GLY A 24 18.13 -35.62 -26.99
CA GLY A 24 17.12 -34.61 -27.22
C GLY A 24 16.98 -33.82 -25.92
N TYR A 25 17.74 -32.73 -25.78
CA TYR A 25 17.66 -31.86 -24.61
C TYR A 25 16.39 -31.00 -24.70
N LEU A 26 15.42 -31.36 -23.84
CA LEU A 26 14.46 -30.51 -23.13
C LEU A 26 14.23 -29.10 -23.68
N MET A 27 13.15 -28.93 -24.45
CA MET A 27 12.49 -27.66 -24.76
C MET A 27 11.16 -27.47 -23.98
N PHE A 28 10.90 -28.32 -22.99
CA PHE A 28 9.66 -28.29 -22.18
C PHE A 28 9.87 -27.74 -20.75
N GLU A 29 11.11 -27.73 -20.23
CA GLU A 29 11.41 -27.29 -18.86
C GLU A 29 11.40 -25.77 -18.68
N THR A 30 11.72 -25.00 -19.72
CA THR A 30 11.77 -23.53 -19.63
C THR A 30 10.39 -22.90 -19.45
N GLN A 31 9.36 -23.41 -20.14
CA GLN A 31 7.99 -22.88 -20.00
C GLN A 31 7.43 -23.04 -18.58
N TYR A 32 7.73 -24.14 -17.90
CA TYR A 32 7.25 -24.37 -16.53
C TYR A 32 7.94 -23.43 -15.52
N ASN A 33 9.23 -23.14 -15.73
CA ASN A 33 9.98 -22.25 -14.86
C ASN A 33 9.57 -20.77 -15.04
N ASP A 34 9.33 -20.33 -16.27
CA ASP A 34 8.94 -18.95 -16.59
C ASP A 34 7.52 -18.60 -16.08
N GLU A 35 6.55 -19.51 -16.21
CA GLU A 35 5.18 -19.32 -15.71
C GLU A 35 5.14 -19.27 -14.18
N MET A 36 5.92 -20.14 -13.52
CA MET A 36 6.01 -20.20 -12.06
C MET A 36 6.72 -18.97 -11.49
N GLU A 37 7.79 -18.48 -12.13
CA GLU A 37 8.44 -17.22 -11.76
C GLU A 37 7.51 -16.01 -11.92
N ALA A 38 6.72 -15.97 -13.01
CA ALA A 38 5.75 -14.91 -13.21
C ALA A 38 4.65 -14.92 -12.15
N GLU A 39 4.20 -16.09 -11.70
CA GLU A 39 3.23 -16.23 -10.62
C GLU A 39 3.79 -15.81 -9.27
N VAL A 40 5.00 -16.27 -8.92
CA VAL A 40 5.69 -15.83 -7.70
C VAL A 40 5.82 -14.31 -7.68
N LYS A 41 6.25 -13.70 -8.79
CA LYS A 41 6.37 -12.25 -8.91
C LYS A 41 5.03 -11.51 -8.76
N ARG A 42 3.93 -12.09 -9.27
CA ARG A 42 2.57 -11.54 -9.08
C ARG A 42 2.17 -11.57 -7.61
N LEU A 43 2.34 -12.72 -6.95
CA LEU A 43 2.03 -12.90 -5.53
C LEU A 43 2.85 -11.95 -4.63
N GLU A 44 4.13 -11.77 -4.95
CA GLU A 44 5.00 -10.82 -4.25
C GLU A 44 4.53 -9.38 -4.45
N ALA A 45 4.13 -9.00 -5.66
CA ALA A 45 3.58 -7.67 -5.94
C ALA A 45 2.25 -7.44 -5.20
N GLU A 46 1.35 -8.42 -5.16
CA GLU A 46 0.10 -8.36 -4.41
C GLU A 46 0.35 -8.21 -2.91
N LYS A 47 1.30 -8.97 -2.37
CA LYS A 47 1.70 -8.87 -0.98
C LYS A 47 2.28 -7.49 -0.66
N ALA A 48 3.16 -6.96 -1.50
CA ALA A 48 3.73 -5.62 -1.33
C ALA A 48 2.65 -4.52 -1.38
N VAL A 49 1.67 -4.63 -2.28
CA VAL A 49 0.53 -3.70 -2.33
C VAL A 49 -0.32 -3.80 -1.06
N GLN A 50 -0.54 -5.01 -0.55
CA GLN A 50 -1.29 -5.22 0.69
C GLN A 50 -0.56 -4.66 1.92
N GLU A 51 0.76 -4.82 1.98
CA GLU A 51 1.61 -4.22 3.01
C GLU A 51 1.57 -2.70 2.93
N ALA A 52 1.68 -2.10 1.74
CA ALA A 52 1.54 -0.66 1.56
C ALA A 52 0.16 -0.13 1.98
N ARG A 53 -0.92 -0.87 1.70
CA ARG A 53 -2.29 -0.54 2.17
C ARG A 53 -2.46 -0.58 3.68
N SER A 54 -1.61 -1.32 4.39
CA SER A 54 -1.63 -1.35 5.85
C SER A 54 -1.12 -0.05 6.47
N MET A 55 -0.34 0.75 5.73
CA MET A 55 0.16 2.04 6.19
C MET A 55 -0.99 3.02 6.43
N SER A 56 -0.86 3.78 7.51
CA SER A 56 -1.78 4.86 7.86
C SER A 56 -1.32 6.17 7.20
N ILE A 57 -2.25 6.81 6.47
CA ILE A 57 -1.97 8.04 5.72
C ILE A 57 -2.68 9.22 6.36
N GLY A 58 -1.92 10.25 6.68
CA GLY A 58 -2.37 11.56 7.09
C GLY A 58 -2.55 12.50 5.90
N PHE A 59 -3.66 13.22 5.82
CA PHE A 59 -3.88 14.23 4.78
C PHE A 59 -4.22 15.59 5.40
N VAL A 60 -3.36 16.59 5.16
CA VAL A 60 -3.44 17.92 5.76
C VAL A 60 -3.74 18.95 4.66
N GLY A 61 -4.95 19.50 4.68
CA GLY A 61 -5.43 20.46 3.70
C GLY A 61 -6.39 19.84 2.68
N LEU A 62 -7.67 20.20 2.79
CA LEU A 62 -8.77 19.61 2.02
C LEU A 62 -9.41 20.63 1.07
N GLY A 63 -8.57 21.28 0.26
CA GLY A 63 -9.01 22.11 -0.86
C GLY A 63 -9.64 21.29 -2.00
N ILE A 64 -9.84 21.94 -3.15
CA ILE A 64 -10.43 21.29 -4.35
C ILE A 64 -9.64 20.03 -4.75
N MET A 65 -8.31 20.16 -4.88
CA MET A 65 -7.46 19.01 -5.22
C MET A 65 -7.26 18.05 -4.04
N GLY A 66 -7.04 18.58 -2.83
CA GLY A 66 -6.78 17.77 -1.63
C GLY A 66 -7.91 16.80 -1.30
N SER A 67 -9.16 17.28 -1.35
CA SER A 67 -10.34 16.46 -1.09
C SER A 67 -10.53 15.32 -2.12
N ALA A 68 -10.29 15.59 -3.40
CA ALA A 68 -10.37 14.57 -4.45
C ALA A 68 -9.28 13.49 -4.29
N MET A 69 -8.03 13.89 -3.99
CA MET A 69 -6.94 12.95 -3.74
C MET A 69 -7.20 12.09 -2.50
N ALA A 70 -7.61 12.71 -1.39
CA ALA A 70 -7.96 12.01 -0.16
C ALA A 70 -9.11 11.00 -0.38
N ALA A 71 -10.14 11.37 -1.14
CA ALA A 71 -11.23 10.47 -1.48
C ALA A 71 -10.76 9.27 -2.32
N ASN A 72 -9.83 9.48 -3.25
CA ASN A 72 -9.25 8.39 -4.04
C ASN A 72 -8.42 7.43 -3.18
N LEU A 73 -7.68 7.95 -2.20
CA LEU A 73 -6.95 7.11 -1.24
C LEU A 73 -7.90 6.24 -0.41
N GLN A 74 -9.01 6.79 0.08
CA GLN A 74 -10.02 6.00 0.79
C GLN A 74 -10.63 4.92 -0.11
N LYS A 75 -10.99 5.26 -1.36
CA LYS A 75 -11.53 4.30 -2.33
C LYS A 75 -10.55 3.17 -2.64
N ALA A 76 -9.25 3.45 -2.61
CA ALA A 76 -8.20 2.46 -2.82
C ALA A 76 -7.95 1.56 -1.58
N GLY A 77 -8.65 1.81 -0.45
CA GLY A 77 -8.60 1.00 0.75
C GLY A 77 -7.57 1.44 1.80
N TYR A 78 -6.96 2.62 1.65
CA TYR A 78 -6.01 3.14 2.64
C TYR A 78 -6.71 3.66 3.88
N ARG A 79 -6.10 3.45 5.05
CA ARG A 79 -6.54 4.05 6.31
C ARG A 79 -6.16 5.53 6.32
N LEU A 80 -7.15 6.41 6.36
CA LEU A 80 -6.95 7.85 6.21
C LEU A 80 -7.33 8.63 7.47
N THR A 81 -6.42 9.46 7.95
CA THR A 81 -6.68 10.51 8.93
C THR A 81 -6.54 11.86 8.26
N VAL A 82 -7.53 12.75 8.40
CA VAL A 82 -7.55 14.03 7.70
C VAL A 82 -7.65 15.21 8.65
N TRP A 83 -7.10 16.34 8.22
CA TRP A 83 -7.25 17.61 8.89
C TRP A 83 -7.38 18.75 7.88
N ASN A 84 -8.19 19.74 8.22
CA ASN A 84 -8.26 21.01 7.52
C ASN A 84 -8.58 22.13 8.51
N ARG A 85 -8.09 23.35 8.25
CA ARG A 85 -8.37 24.53 9.10
C ARG A 85 -9.87 24.78 9.26
N ALA A 86 -10.62 24.66 8.17
CA ALA A 86 -12.08 24.70 8.18
C ALA A 86 -12.59 23.25 8.28
N ALA A 87 -13.09 22.88 9.47
CA ALA A 87 -13.44 21.49 9.81
C ALA A 87 -14.60 20.92 8.98
N ASP A 88 -15.47 21.79 8.45
CA ASP A 88 -16.57 21.45 7.55
C ASP A 88 -16.08 20.73 6.28
N ARG A 89 -14.87 21.06 5.80
CA ARG A 89 -14.25 20.40 4.65
C ARG A 89 -13.93 18.92 4.89
N CYS A 90 -13.84 18.48 6.14
CA CYS A 90 -13.61 17.08 6.49
C CYS A 90 -14.89 16.22 6.42
N ASN A 91 -16.09 16.84 6.38
CA ASN A 91 -17.36 16.13 6.57
C ASN A 91 -17.59 14.99 5.58
N GLN A 92 -17.29 15.20 4.29
CA GLN A 92 -17.50 14.18 3.27
C GLN A 92 -16.56 12.98 3.45
N LEU A 93 -15.27 13.23 3.73
CA LEU A 93 -14.29 12.16 3.96
C LEU A 93 -14.58 11.40 5.25
N ARG A 94 -15.02 12.11 6.29
CA ARG A 94 -15.51 11.52 7.54
C ARG A 94 -16.70 10.60 7.31
N ALA A 95 -17.69 11.03 6.52
CA ALA A 95 -18.82 10.20 6.14
C ALA A 95 -18.39 8.94 5.38
N ASN A 96 -17.28 9.00 4.65
CA ASN A 96 -16.66 7.86 3.97
C ASN A 96 -15.71 7.03 4.86
N GLY A 97 -15.64 7.31 6.17
CA GLY A 97 -14.86 6.54 7.14
C GLY A 97 -13.45 7.07 7.44
N ALA A 98 -13.08 8.28 7.01
CA ALA A 98 -11.82 8.89 7.42
C ALA A 98 -11.91 9.34 8.89
N LEU A 99 -10.80 9.20 9.61
CA LEU A 99 -10.64 9.83 10.91
C LEU A 99 -10.38 11.33 10.74
N VAL A 100 -10.89 12.16 11.63
CA VAL A 100 -10.63 13.61 11.61
C VAL A 100 -9.79 13.97 12.82
N ALA A 101 -8.58 14.46 12.59
CA ALA A 101 -7.70 14.91 13.65
C ALA A 101 -8.07 16.33 14.11
N SER A 102 -7.66 16.69 15.33
CA SER A 102 -7.84 18.04 15.90
C SER A 102 -6.79 19.04 15.39
N SER A 103 -5.59 18.57 15.03
CA SER A 103 -4.48 19.40 14.58
C SER A 103 -3.57 18.67 13.57
N PRO A 104 -2.73 19.41 12.80
CA PRO A 104 -1.69 18.81 11.96
C PRO A 104 -0.72 17.93 12.73
N LYS A 105 -0.34 18.33 13.96
CA LYS A 105 0.45 17.52 14.89
C LYS A 105 -0.19 16.16 15.15
N ALA A 106 -1.48 16.13 15.50
CA ALA A 106 -2.20 14.89 15.78
C ALA A 106 -2.28 13.96 14.54
N VAL A 107 -2.31 14.53 13.33
CA VAL A 107 -2.18 13.74 12.09
C VAL A 107 -0.81 13.06 12.04
N ALA A 108 0.28 13.81 12.24
CA ALA A 108 1.64 13.28 12.20
C ALA A 108 1.89 12.22 13.28
N GLU A 109 1.35 12.38 14.48
CA GLU A 109 1.52 11.42 15.58
C GLU A 109 0.83 10.07 15.30
N SER A 110 -0.25 10.07 14.52
CA SER A 110 -1.10 8.91 14.29
C SER A 110 -0.87 8.21 12.96
N CYS A 111 -0.04 8.77 12.07
CA CYS A 111 0.12 8.30 10.69
C CYS A 111 1.57 7.97 10.35
N ASP A 112 1.79 7.00 9.48
CA ASP A 112 3.12 6.61 8.98
C ASP A 112 3.60 7.56 7.87
N LEU A 113 2.67 8.12 7.10
CA LEU A 113 2.92 9.06 6.01
C LEU A 113 1.99 10.26 6.13
N VAL A 114 2.50 11.49 6.01
CA VAL A 114 1.67 12.70 5.97
C VAL A 114 1.83 13.40 4.63
N ILE A 115 0.70 13.67 3.97
CA ILE A 115 0.61 14.46 2.75
C ILE A 115 -0.01 15.81 3.10
N SER A 116 0.66 16.91 2.74
CA SER A 116 0.12 18.26 2.91
C SER A 116 -0.18 18.91 1.56
N MET A 117 -1.36 19.49 1.38
CA MET A 117 -1.76 20.20 0.17
C MET A 117 -2.47 21.51 0.54
N LEU A 118 -1.74 22.62 0.46
CA LEU A 118 -2.15 23.93 0.99
C LEU A 118 -2.08 25.01 -0.10
N ALA A 119 -2.81 26.12 0.11
CA ALA A 119 -3.04 27.13 -0.92
C ALA A 119 -1.79 27.96 -1.27
N ASP A 120 -0.95 28.25 -0.28
CA ASP A 120 0.17 29.17 -0.43
C ASP A 120 1.32 28.84 0.56
N PRO A 121 2.52 29.41 0.36
CA PRO A 121 3.67 29.14 1.22
C PRO A 121 3.46 29.53 2.69
N ALA A 122 2.71 30.58 3.00
CA ALA A 122 2.47 31.00 4.38
C ALA A 122 1.58 29.99 5.12
N ALA A 123 0.58 29.44 4.43
CA ALA A 123 -0.22 28.33 4.95
C ALA A 123 0.64 27.10 5.23
N VAL A 124 1.59 26.77 4.34
CA VAL A 124 2.55 25.67 4.56
C VAL A 124 3.38 25.90 5.81
N LEU A 125 4.00 27.07 5.95
CA LEU A 125 4.82 27.39 7.13
C LEU A 125 4.00 27.33 8.42
N SER A 126 2.79 27.88 8.43
CA SER A 126 1.89 27.84 9.60
C SER A 126 1.52 26.41 10.02
N VAL A 127 1.25 25.54 9.06
CA VAL A 127 0.87 24.14 9.31
C VAL A 127 2.08 23.27 9.62
N ARG A 128 3.26 23.60 9.07
CA ARG A 128 4.50 22.85 9.28
C ARG A 128 5.15 23.18 10.62
N ASP A 129 5.32 24.48 10.90
CA ASP A 129 6.16 25.00 12.00
C ASP A 129 5.35 25.55 13.19
N GLY A 130 4.01 25.60 13.09
CA GLY A 130 3.16 26.04 14.19
C GLY A 130 3.33 25.19 15.46
N ALA A 131 2.86 25.69 16.61
CA ALA A 131 2.93 24.96 17.88
C ALA A 131 2.29 23.56 17.81
N ASP A 132 1.18 23.45 17.07
CA ASP A 132 0.52 22.18 16.73
C ASP A 132 0.76 21.76 15.27
N GLY A 133 1.90 22.15 14.71
CA GLY A 133 2.28 21.87 13.34
C GLY A 133 2.72 20.42 13.11
N ILE A 134 2.88 20.05 11.83
CA ILE A 134 3.28 18.70 11.41
C ILE A 134 4.59 18.29 12.08
N ILE A 135 5.61 19.16 12.08
CA ILE A 135 6.95 18.83 12.62
C ILE A 135 6.87 18.45 14.10
N ALA A 136 5.99 19.10 14.86
CA ALA A 136 5.84 18.85 16.29
C ALA A 136 5.24 17.46 16.62
N GLY A 137 4.74 16.73 15.63
CA GLY A 137 4.15 15.40 15.78
C GLY A 137 4.87 14.28 15.02
N LEU A 138 5.94 14.58 14.29
CA LEU A 138 6.73 13.56 13.60
C LEU A 138 7.50 12.70 14.62
N LYS A 139 7.58 11.39 14.36
CA LYS A 139 8.28 10.38 15.18
C LYS A 139 9.64 10.04 14.61
#